data_AF-A0A0W8G674-F1
#
_entry.id   AF-A0A0W8G674-F1
#
_cell.length_a   1.000
_cell.length_b   1.000
_cell.length_c   1.000
_cell.angle_alpha   90.00
_cell.angle_beta   90.00
_cell.angle_gamma   90.00
#
_symmetry.space_group_name_H-M   'P 1'
#
loop_
_entity.id
_entity.type
_entity.pdbx_description
1 polymer ?
#
loop_
_entity_poly.entity_id
_entity_poly.type
_entity_poly.pdbx_seq_one_letter_code
_entity_poly.pdbx_strand_id
1 'polypeptide(L)'
;MHSAARIIRGMFFVVSVFAGLAVFPATAPGNDAILFPIVVEKAAVPKTSYLSIPYTAFVGPLDATGALLMTGACWNENNSFLLYLGAPVMLPHGAVIKEVRVDYYQYYAGDEGNLYLFRVSNTSQHTTMATLTCNDSGSGRVTTTDITAPVVDNTDYSYLIQAYGFRCDRKMAIRSVRITYEIL
;
A
#
# COMPACT_ATOMS: atom_id res chain seq x y z
N MET A 1 -53.89 -9.74 35.86
CA MET A 1 -53.68 -10.51 37.11
C MET A 1 -52.21 -10.85 37.21
N HIS A 2 -51.60 -10.44 38.33
CA HIS A 2 -50.27 -10.79 38.85
C HIS A 2 -49.04 -10.49 37.98
N SER A 3 -47.87 -10.11 38.47
CA SER A 3 -47.36 -9.50 39.71
C SER A 3 -45.87 -9.83 39.70
N ALA A 4 -45.02 -8.81 39.88
CA ALA A 4 -43.65 -8.87 40.41
C ALA A 4 -42.59 -9.66 39.58
N ALA A 5 -41.29 -9.38 39.62
CA ALA A 5 -40.50 -8.70 40.63
C ALA A 5 -39.24 -8.04 40.02
N ARG A 6 -38.88 -6.88 40.57
CA ARG A 6 -37.52 -6.31 40.59
C ARG A 6 -36.61 -7.15 41.50
N ILE A 7 -35.29 -7.08 41.28
CA ILE A 7 -34.14 -7.12 42.23
C ILE A 7 -32.87 -7.37 41.38
N ILE A 8 -31.64 -6.89 41.61
CA ILE A 8 -31.00 -5.75 42.30
C ILE A 8 -29.47 -6.05 42.19
N ARG A 9 -28.65 -4.99 42.03
CA ARG A 9 -27.21 -4.84 42.41
C ARG A 9 -26.10 -5.69 41.76
N GLY A 10 -25.03 -4.97 41.39
CA GLY A 10 -23.69 -5.50 41.13
C GLY A 10 -22.67 -4.37 41.01
N MET A 11 -22.52 -3.62 42.10
CA MET A 11 -21.61 -2.48 42.28
C MET A 11 -20.18 -3.00 42.51
N PHE A 12 -19.24 -2.75 41.59
CA PHE A 12 -17.83 -3.05 41.83
C PHE A 12 -17.14 -1.86 42.49
N PHE A 13 -16.98 -1.98 43.81
CA PHE A 13 -15.97 -1.31 44.62
C PHE A 13 -14.59 -1.92 44.29
N VAL A 14 -13.57 -1.09 44.04
CA VAL A 14 -12.19 -1.47 44.37
C VAL A 14 -11.68 -0.42 45.35
N VAL A 15 -11.28 -0.96 46.50
CA VAL A 15 -10.87 -0.28 47.73
C VAL A 15 -9.43 0.20 47.61
N SER A 16 -9.25 1.43 48.04
CA SER A 16 -8.16 2.07 48.77
C SER A 16 -6.90 1.25 49.13
N VAL A 17 -5.77 1.95 49.14
CA VAL A 17 -4.90 2.24 50.32
C VAL A 17 -3.47 2.44 49.83
N PHE A 18 -2.92 3.63 50.02
CA PHE A 18 -1.58 3.79 50.61
C PHE A 18 -1.52 5.16 51.28
N ALA A 19 -1.82 5.17 52.57
CA ALA A 19 -1.41 6.23 53.48
C ALA A 19 -0.01 5.90 53.99
N GLY A 20 0.91 6.83 53.83
CA GLY A 20 2.27 6.75 54.31
C GLY A 20 2.88 8.14 54.38
N LEU A 21 2.26 9.03 55.18
CA LEU A 21 2.91 10.26 55.61
C LEU A 21 4.02 9.87 56.60
N ALA A 22 5.27 9.95 56.16
CA ALA A 22 6.40 10.08 57.06
C ALA A 22 7.01 11.46 56.81
N VAL A 23 6.79 12.37 57.76
CA VAL A 23 7.44 13.68 57.81
C VAL A 23 8.78 13.48 58.52
N PHE A 24 9.88 13.66 57.79
CA PHE A 24 11.21 13.85 58.35
C PHE A 24 11.73 15.21 57.87
N PRO A 25 12.10 16.16 58.76
CA PRO A 25 12.86 17.32 58.36
C PRO A 25 14.34 16.91 58.26
N ALA A 26 14.77 16.53 57.06
CA ALA A 26 16.19 16.42 56.74
C ALA A 26 16.56 17.60 55.85
N THR A 27 17.28 18.56 56.43
CA THR A 27 17.93 19.65 55.69
C THR A 27 19.07 19.04 54.87
N ALA A 28 18.76 18.56 53.66
CA ALA A 28 19.76 18.09 52.72
C ALA A 28 20.27 19.27 51.88
N PRO A 29 21.59 19.55 51.89
CA PRO A 29 22.19 20.49 50.96
C PRO A 29 22.36 19.81 49.59
N GLY A 30 21.84 20.46 48.55
CA GLY A 30 22.04 20.05 47.15
C GLY A 30 20.73 19.90 46.40
N ASN A 31 20.09 21.02 46.08
CA ASN A 31 18.93 21.10 45.18
C ASN A 31 19.36 20.97 43.71
N ASP A 32 20.17 19.96 43.39
CA ASP A 32 20.43 19.58 42.00
C ASP A 32 19.42 18.49 41.64
N ALA A 33 18.14 18.88 41.63
CA ALA A 33 17.13 18.08 40.97
C ALA A 33 17.54 17.97 39.50
N ILE A 34 18.05 16.80 39.12
CA ILE A 34 18.31 16.46 37.72
C ILE A 34 16.96 16.41 37.03
N LEU A 35 16.52 17.56 36.55
CA LEU A 35 15.41 17.72 35.62
C LEU A 35 15.87 17.11 34.31
N PHE A 36 15.59 15.83 34.10
CA PHE A 36 15.62 15.28 32.75
C PHE A 36 14.53 16.03 31.97
N PRO A 37 14.88 16.81 30.93
CA PRO A 37 13.86 17.40 30.10
C PRO A 37 13.04 16.24 29.52
N ILE A 38 11.74 16.20 29.81
CA ILE A 38 10.82 15.35 29.08
C ILE A 38 10.83 15.91 27.65
N VAL A 39 11.66 15.32 26.79
CA VAL A 39 11.64 15.60 25.36
C VAL A 39 10.35 14.97 24.83
N VAL A 40 9.30 15.78 24.72
CA VAL A 40 8.12 15.40 23.96
C VAL A 40 8.52 15.47 22.49
N GLU A 41 9.02 14.35 21.95
CA GLU A 41 9.27 14.26 20.52
C GLU A 41 7.94 14.48 19.79
N LYS A 42 7.90 15.54 18.99
CA LYS A 42 6.75 15.83 18.14
C LYS A 42 6.58 14.65 17.19
N ALA A 43 5.50 13.90 17.33
CA ALA A 43 5.17 12.82 16.41
C ALA A 43 5.17 13.36 14.97
N ALA A 44 5.93 12.70 14.09
CA ALA A 44 5.94 13.03 12.68
C ALA A 44 4.54 12.81 12.10
N VAL A 45 4.07 13.76 11.30
CA VAL A 45 2.75 13.67 10.65
C VAL A 45 2.94 12.95 9.32
N PRO A 46 2.26 11.81 9.07
CA PRO A 46 2.36 11.11 7.80
C PRO A 46 2.07 12.04 6.62
N LYS A 47 2.93 12.03 5.61
CA LYS A 47 2.74 12.79 4.38
C LYS A 47 2.30 11.88 3.25
N THR A 48 1.14 12.15 2.66
CA THR A 48 0.67 11.47 1.45
C THR A 48 1.44 11.96 0.21
N SER A 49 1.89 11.03 -0.61
CA SER A 49 2.58 11.27 -1.88
C SER A 49 2.11 10.25 -2.93
N TYR A 50 2.56 10.41 -4.17
CA TYR A 50 2.25 9.49 -5.26
C TYR A 50 3.45 9.23 -6.17
N LEU A 51 3.57 7.99 -6.63
CA LEU A 51 4.43 7.58 -7.74
C LEU A 51 3.56 7.45 -8.98
N SER A 52 3.93 8.11 -10.08
CA SER A 52 3.29 7.93 -11.39
C SER A 52 4.22 7.16 -12.32
N ILE A 53 3.74 6.03 -12.83
CA ILE A 53 4.45 5.17 -13.76
C ILE A 53 3.81 5.38 -15.14
N PRO A 54 4.48 6.08 -16.07
CA PRO A 54 3.96 6.29 -17.40
C PRO A 54 3.98 4.99 -18.21
N TYR A 55 3.15 4.90 -19.24
CA TYR A 55 3.16 3.75 -20.15
C TYR A 55 4.56 3.46 -20.75
N THR A 56 5.39 4.48 -20.94
CA THR A 56 6.76 4.32 -21.47
C THR A 56 7.72 3.60 -20.53
N ALA A 57 7.37 3.44 -19.25
CA ALA A 57 8.16 2.67 -18.29
C ALA A 57 7.92 1.15 -18.39
N PHE A 58 6.90 0.72 -19.13
CA PHE A 58 6.60 -0.70 -19.31
C PHE A 58 7.47 -1.31 -20.42
N VAL A 59 8.16 -2.38 -20.06
CA VAL A 59 8.98 -3.17 -20.98
C VAL A 59 8.38 -4.57 -21.15
N GLY A 60 8.39 -5.08 -22.37
CA GLY A 60 8.08 -6.47 -22.68
C GLY A 60 9.36 -7.30 -22.83
N PRO A 61 9.28 -8.65 -22.87
CA PRO A 61 10.46 -9.49 -23.01
C PRO A 61 11.03 -9.45 -24.45
N LEU A 62 12.37 -9.55 -24.56
CA LEU A 62 13.11 -9.87 -25.79
C LEU A 62 12.67 -9.08 -27.03
N ASP A 63 12.95 -7.78 -27.07
CA ASP A 63 12.72 -6.87 -28.20
C ASP A 63 11.26 -6.65 -28.61
N ALA A 64 10.31 -7.35 -28.00
CA ALA A 64 8.89 -7.06 -28.12
C ALA A 64 8.49 -5.92 -27.17
N THR A 65 9.28 -4.84 -27.24
CA THR A 65 8.90 -3.55 -26.66
C THR A 65 7.55 -3.19 -27.25
N GLY A 66 6.57 -3.07 -26.36
CA GLY A 66 5.16 -2.93 -26.69
C GLY A 66 4.95 -1.83 -27.72
N ALA A 67 4.25 -2.16 -28.81
CA ALA A 67 3.87 -1.16 -29.77
C ALA A 67 3.05 -0.08 -29.05
N LEU A 68 3.29 1.19 -29.39
CA LEU A 68 2.49 2.28 -28.83
C LEU A 68 1.13 2.29 -29.53
N LEU A 69 0.08 1.87 -28.82
CA LEU A 69 -1.28 2.09 -29.28
C LEU A 69 -1.82 3.33 -28.59
N MET A 70 -2.13 4.39 -29.36
CA MET A 70 -2.79 5.59 -28.85
C MET A 70 -2.13 6.14 -27.56
N THR A 71 -0.80 6.20 -27.51
CA THR A 71 -0.02 6.61 -26.31
C THR A 71 -0.24 5.71 -25.08
N GLY A 72 -0.29 4.39 -25.28
CA GLY A 72 -0.31 3.39 -24.21
C GLY A 72 0.57 2.19 -24.51
N ALA A 73 0.95 1.47 -23.46
CA ALA A 73 1.74 0.24 -23.54
C ALA A 73 0.82 -0.96 -23.74
N CYS A 74 1.06 -1.69 -24.82
CA CYS A 74 0.39 -2.95 -25.11
C CYS A 74 1.40 -3.96 -25.64
N TRP A 75 1.12 -5.22 -25.45
CA TRP A 75 1.90 -6.33 -25.95
C TRP A 75 1.58 -6.60 -27.43
N ASN A 76 2.59 -6.70 -28.29
CA ASN A 76 2.41 -7.10 -29.69
C ASN A 76 2.60 -8.62 -29.83
N GLU A 77 1.52 -9.35 -30.09
CA GLU A 77 1.50 -10.81 -30.11
C GLU A 77 2.33 -11.35 -31.30
N ASN A 78 3.42 -12.06 -31.00
CA ASN A 78 4.31 -12.72 -31.97
C ASN A 78 4.34 -14.26 -31.79
N ASN A 79 3.17 -14.87 -31.61
CA ASN A 79 2.91 -16.32 -31.66
C ASN A 79 3.65 -17.24 -30.68
N SER A 80 4.33 -16.73 -29.66
CA SER A 80 4.98 -17.62 -28.69
C SER A 80 5.14 -16.97 -27.32
N PHE A 81 4.57 -17.64 -26.31
CA PHE A 81 4.63 -17.41 -24.85
C PHE A 81 3.68 -16.35 -24.25
N LEU A 82 3.20 -16.65 -23.04
CA LEU A 82 2.53 -15.70 -22.15
C LEU A 82 3.54 -14.62 -21.77
N LEU A 83 3.39 -13.45 -22.38
CA LEU A 83 4.35 -12.36 -22.23
C LEU A 83 3.68 -11.22 -21.47
N TYR A 84 4.40 -10.77 -20.45
CA TYR A 84 3.94 -9.76 -19.50
C TYR A 84 4.63 -8.43 -19.79
N LEU A 85 3.93 -7.32 -19.55
CA LEU A 85 4.54 -6.00 -19.48
C LEU A 85 4.97 -5.74 -18.04
N GLY A 86 6.23 -5.36 -17.82
CA GLY A 86 6.78 -5.07 -16.51
C GLY A 86 7.22 -3.61 -16.37
N ALA A 87 7.01 -2.99 -15.22
CA ALA A 87 7.57 -1.68 -14.88
C ALA A 87 8.10 -1.69 -13.44
N PRO A 88 9.30 -1.15 -13.16
CA PRO A 88 9.82 -1.10 -11.80
C PRO A 88 9.04 -0.13 -10.91
N VAL A 89 8.95 -0.43 -9.62
CA VAL A 89 8.33 0.43 -8.59
C VAL A 89 9.41 0.85 -7.60
N MET A 90 9.75 2.14 -7.61
CA MET A 90 10.74 2.73 -6.70
C MET A 90 10.01 3.60 -5.68
N LEU A 91 9.77 3.07 -4.49
CA LEU A 91 9.19 3.78 -3.35
C LEU A 91 10.21 3.88 -2.21
N PRO A 92 10.14 4.92 -1.35
CA PRO A 92 11.01 5.01 -0.19
C PRO A 92 10.82 3.82 0.75
N HIS A 93 11.91 3.37 1.40
CA HIS A 93 11.82 2.37 2.46
C HIS A 93 10.93 2.90 3.60
N GLY A 94 10.07 2.03 4.15
CA GLY A 94 9.09 2.38 5.17
C GLY A 94 7.81 3.05 4.65
N ALA A 95 7.72 3.35 3.34
CA ALA A 95 6.50 3.89 2.76
C ALA A 95 5.34 2.90 2.90
N VAL A 96 4.14 3.40 3.22
CA VAL A 96 2.92 2.59 3.33
C VAL A 96 2.05 2.83 2.11
N ILE A 97 1.91 1.83 1.25
CA ILE A 97 1.05 1.89 0.07
C ILE A 97 -0.41 1.90 0.50
N LYS A 98 -1.17 2.86 -0.01
CA LYS A 98 -2.60 3.05 0.31
C LYS A 98 -3.51 2.70 -0.85
N GLU A 99 -3.05 2.95 -2.08
CA GLU A 99 -3.85 2.78 -3.28
C GLU A 99 -2.95 2.46 -4.47
N VAL A 100 -3.38 1.52 -5.31
CA VAL A 100 -2.85 1.32 -6.66
C VAL A 100 -3.97 1.59 -7.64
N ARG A 101 -3.65 2.33 -8.71
CA ARG A 101 -4.60 2.71 -9.76
C ARG A 101 -3.99 2.50 -11.13
N VAL A 102 -4.77 1.97 -12.05
CA VAL A 102 -4.43 1.89 -13.47
C VAL A 102 -5.43 2.70 -14.29
N ASP A 103 -4.92 3.54 -15.18
CA ASP A 103 -5.67 4.20 -16.24
C ASP A 103 -5.36 3.45 -17.56
N TYR A 104 -6.39 3.00 -18.28
CA TYR A 104 -6.24 2.12 -19.45
C TYR A 104 -7.15 2.52 -20.61
N TYR A 105 -6.91 1.92 -21.76
CA TYR A 105 -7.78 1.97 -22.94
C TYR A 105 -8.09 0.56 -23.41
N GLN A 106 -9.32 0.31 -23.82
CA GLN A 106 -9.77 -0.97 -24.35
C GLN A 106 -10.82 -0.73 -25.45
N TYR A 107 -10.58 -1.21 -26.67
CA TYR A 107 -11.54 -1.01 -27.77
C TYR A 107 -12.72 -1.99 -27.71
N TYR A 108 -12.45 -3.28 -27.48
CA TYR A 108 -13.46 -4.34 -27.47
C TYR A 108 -13.92 -4.64 -26.05
N ALA A 109 -15.24 -4.66 -25.79
CA ALA A 109 -15.77 -5.14 -24.53
C ALA A 109 -15.54 -6.66 -24.38
N GLY A 110 -15.25 -7.12 -23.16
CA GLY A 110 -15.11 -8.55 -22.83
C GLY A 110 -13.69 -9.13 -22.94
N ASP A 111 -12.71 -8.38 -23.44
CA ASP A 111 -11.30 -8.70 -23.17
C ASP A 111 -10.95 -8.29 -21.73
N GLU A 112 -9.98 -8.97 -21.12
CA GLU A 112 -9.55 -8.69 -19.74
C GLU A 112 -8.05 -8.41 -19.66
N GLY A 113 -7.70 -7.29 -19.06
CA GLY A 113 -6.33 -6.92 -18.71
C GLY A 113 -6.15 -6.96 -17.20
N ASN A 114 -5.17 -7.71 -16.73
CA ASN A 114 -4.86 -7.81 -15.31
C ASN A 114 -3.54 -7.10 -14.99
N LEU A 115 -3.51 -6.38 -13.88
CA LEU A 115 -2.33 -5.69 -13.39
C LEU A 115 -2.08 -6.10 -11.94
N TYR A 116 -0.83 -6.44 -11.66
CA TYR A 116 -0.37 -6.94 -10.38
C TYR A 116 0.74 -6.04 -9.85
N LEU A 117 0.63 -5.66 -8.58
CA LEU A 117 1.78 -5.16 -7.83
C LEU A 117 2.44 -6.37 -7.16
N PHE A 118 3.71 -6.60 -7.48
CA PHE A 118 4.52 -7.64 -6.85
C PHE A 118 5.56 -7.01 -5.93
N ARG A 119 5.81 -7.70 -4.82
CA ARG A 119 7.12 -7.66 -4.15
C ARG A 119 7.91 -8.90 -4.53
N VAL A 120 9.19 -8.73 -4.79
CA VAL A 120 10.13 -9.78 -5.18
C VAL A 120 11.26 -9.80 -4.18
N SER A 121 11.42 -10.93 -3.49
CA SER A 121 12.50 -11.10 -2.51
C SER A 121 13.87 -11.20 -3.19
N ASN A 122 14.93 -11.02 -2.40
CA ASN A 122 16.32 -11.32 -2.79
C ASN A 122 16.55 -12.79 -3.25
N THR A 123 15.63 -13.70 -2.94
CA THR A 123 15.63 -15.10 -3.42
C THR A 123 14.76 -15.32 -4.66
N SER A 124 14.34 -14.23 -5.31
CA SER A 124 13.49 -14.24 -6.51
C SER A 124 12.10 -14.85 -6.30
N GLN A 125 11.58 -14.85 -5.07
CA GLN A 125 10.19 -15.24 -4.82
C GLN A 125 9.26 -14.04 -5.04
N HIS A 126 8.22 -14.24 -5.86
CA HIS A 126 7.22 -13.22 -6.15
C HIS A 126 6.02 -13.39 -5.21
N THR A 127 5.61 -12.31 -4.54
CA THR A 127 4.35 -12.27 -3.79
C THR A 127 3.47 -11.16 -4.35
N THR A 128 2.25 -11.51 -4.76
CA THR A 128 1.24 -10.54 -5.20
C THR A 128 0.79 -9.70 -4.01
N MET A 129 1.00 -8.39 -4.08
CA MET A 129 0.53 -7.44 -3.09
C MET A 129 -0.87 -6.93 -3.41
N ALA A 130 -1.15 -6.66 -4.69
CA ALA A 130 -2.42 -6.14 -5.16
C ALA A 130 -2.72 -6.65 -6.57
N THR A 131 -4.01 -6.75 -6.89
CA THR A 131 -4.52 -7.15 -8.23
C THR A 131 -5.57 -6.15 -8.68
N LEU A 132 -5.53 -5.79 -9.96
CA LEU A 132 -6.51 -4.95 -10.63
C LEU A 132 -6.93 -5.62 -11.95
N THR A 133 -8.23 -5.72 -12.19
CA THR A 133 -8.79 -6.28 -13.43
C THR A 133 -9.50 -5.20 -14.21
N CYS A 134 -9.10 -5.02 -15.47
CA CYS A 134 -9.62 -4.06 -16.43
C CYS A 134 -10.45 -4.82 -17.46
N ASN A 135 -11.75 -4.53 -17.57
CA ASN A 135 -12.69 -5.29 -18.41
C ASN A 135 -13.73 -4.42 -19.14
N ASP A 136 -13.71 -3.10 -18.92
CA ASP A 136 -14.65 -2.18 -19.55
C ASP A 136 -14.08 -1.61 -20.86
N SER A 137 -14.91 -1.50 -21.89
CA SER A 137 -14.54 -0.80 -23.12
C SER A 137 -14.43 0.72 -22.92
N GLY A 138 -13.54 1.35 -23.66
CA GLY A 138 -13.30 2.80 -23.66
C GLY A 138 -12.01 3.17 -22.94
N SER A 139 -11.96 4.42 -22.44
CA SER A 139 -10.91 4.83 -21.51
C SER A 139 -11.40 4.55 -20.09
N GLY A 140 -10.74 3.62 -19.41
CA GLY A 140 -11.16 3.14 -18.10
C GLY A 140 -10.15 3.48 -17.01
N ARG A 141 -10.61 3.34 -15.77
CA ARG A 141 -9.79 3.46 -14.56
C ARG A 141 -10.22 2.37 -13.58
N VAL A 142 -9.24 1.64 -13.05
CA VAL A 142 -9.45 0.69 -11.95
C VAL A 142 -8.54 1.07 -10.80
N THR A 143 -9.04 0.94 -9.59
CA THR A 143 -8.34 1.27 -8.35
C THR A 143 -8.51 0.14 -7.36
N THR A 144 -7.50 -0.11 -6.53
CA THR A 144 -7.62 -0.99 -5.36
C THR A 144 -6.89 -0.40 -4.16
N THR A 145 -7.47 -0.60 -2.98
CA THR A 145 -6.86 -0.32 -1.67
C THR A 145 -6.54 -1.60 -0.90
N ASP A 146 -6.87 -2.76 -1.48
CA ASP A 146 -6.63 -4.06 -0.88
C ASP A 146 -5.18 -4.49 -1.15
N ILE A 147 -4.27 -3.97 -0.32
CA ILE A 147 -2.83 -4.17 -0.44
C ILE A 147 -2.36 -5.10 0.67
N THR A 148 -1.92 -6.30 0.30
CA THR A 148 -1.26 -7.21 1.25
C THR A 148 0.19 -6.77 1.48
N ALA A 149 0.65 -6.80 2.74
CA ALA A 149 1.96 -6.31 3.16
C ALA A 149 2.28 -4.88 2.65
N PRO A 150 1.47 -3.86 2.99
CA PRO A 150 1.52 -2.53 2.36
C PRO A 150 2.78 -1.72 2.66
N VAL A 151 3.61 -2.15 3.60
CA VAL A 151 4.84 -1.45 3.98
C VAL A 151 5.98 -1.85 3.05
N VAL A 152 6.63 -0.86 2.46
CA VAL A 152 7.78 -1.02 1.56
C VAL A 152 9.03 -1.32 2.37
N ASP A 153 9.71 -2.41 2.03
CA ASP A 153 10.98 -2.83 2.60
C ASP A 153 12.00 -3.08 1.48
N ASN A 154 12.77 -2.04 1.18
CA ASN A 154 13.84 -2.11 0.19
C ASN A 154 15.11 -2.85 0.66
N THR A 155 15.13 -3.40 1.88
CA THR A 155 16.28 -4.19 2.36
C THR A 155 16.28 -5.57 1.73
N ASP A 156 15.12 -6.23 1.78
CA ASP A 156 14.97 -7.64 1.35
C ASP A 156 14.16 -7.79 0.06
N TYR A 157 13.46 -6.74 -0.37
CA TYR A 157 12.54 -6.79 -1.50
C TYR A 157 12.80 -5.68 -2.53
N SER A 158 12.43 -6.02 -3.76
CA SER A 158 12.21 -5.08 -4.86
C SER A 158 10.74 -5.15 -5.29
N TYR A 159 10.25 -4.10 -5.93
CA TYR A 159 8.84 -3.99 -6.29
C TYR A 159 8.69 -3.73 -7.79
N LEU A 160 7.67 -4.34 -8.39
CA LEU A 160 7.37 -4.15 -9.79
C LEU A 160 5.88 -4.27 -10.05
N ILE A 161 5.42 -3.54 -11.07
CA ILE A 161 4.14 -3.77 -11.71
C ILE A 161 4.34 -4.77 -12.82
N GLN A 162 3.46 -5.77 -12.88
CA GLN A 162 3.38 -6.69 -14.01
C GLN A 162 1.96 -6.70 -14.53
N ALA A 163 1.81 -6.64 -15.85
CA ALA A 163 0.52 -6.59 -16.50
C ALA A 163 0.40 -7.68 -17.57
N TYR A 164 -0.80 -8.24 -17.68
CA TYR A 164 -1.19 -9.34 -18.57
C TYR A 164 -2.49 -8.97 -19.29
N GLY A 165 -2.70 -9.47 -20.51
CA GLY A 165 -3.95 -9.25 -21.27
C GLY A 165 -4.04 -7.90 -22.00
N PHE A 166 -3.12 -6.97 -21.77
CA PHE A 166 -3.04 -5.72 -22.53
C PHE A 166 -2.38 -5.94 -23.89
N ARG A 167 -3.16 -6.31 -24.91
CA ARG A 167 -2.63 -6.66 -26.24
C ARG A 167 -2.95 -5.63 -27.31
N CYS A 168 -1.99 -5.36 -28.18
CA CYS A 168 -2.11 -4.39 -29.26
C CYS A 168 -3.11 -4.82 -30.33
N ASP A 169 -3.17 -6.11 -30.65
CA ASP A 169 -4.12 -6.71 -31.59
C ASP A 169 -5.57 -6.63 -31.08
N ARG A 170 -5.75 -6.72 -29.74
CA ARG A 170 -7.01 -6.47 -29.03
C ARG A 170 -7.30 -5.00 -28.76
N LYS A 171 -6.41 -4.11 -29.22
CA LYS A 171 -6.50 -2.67 -29.01
C LYS A 171 -6.71 -2.32 -27.52
N MET A 172 -5.98 -2.99 -26.64
CA MET A 172 -6.00 -2.76 -25.20
C MET A 172 -4.61 -2.31 -24.72
N ALA A 173 -4.54 -1.19 -23.99
CA ALA A 173 -3.28 -0.57 -23.61
C ALA A 173 -3.34 0.08 -22.22
N ILE A 174 -2.23 0.00 -21.50
CA ILE A 174 -1.99 0.71 -20.24
C ILE A 174 -1.58 2.14 -20.57
N ARG A 175 -2.24 3.15 -19.99
CA ARG A 175 -1.84 4.57 -20.17
C ARG A 175 -0.97 5.07 -19.02
N SER A 176 -1.33 4.73 -17.80
CA SER A 176 -0.53 5.05 -16.62
C SER A 176 -0.93 4.19 -15.43
N VAL A 177 0.02 4.00 -14.52
CA VAL A 177 -0.24 3.50 -13.17
C VAL A 177 0.11 4.59 -12.16
N ARG A 178 -0.70 4.72 -11.12
CA ARG A 178 -0.41 5.57 -9.95
C ARG A 178 -0.42 4.72 -8.70
N ILE A 179 0.59 4.92 -7.85
CA ILE A 179 0.64 4.34 -6.51
C ILE A 179 0.62 5.48 -5.51
N THR A 180 -0.39 5.53 -4.65
CA THR A 180 -0.50 6.50 -3.56
C THR A 180 0.06 5.87 -2.29
N TYR A 181 0.93 6.59 -1.57
CA TYR A 181 1.59 6.09 -0.37
C TYR A 181 1.75 7.19 0.68
N GLU A 182 2.00 6.78 1.92
CA GLU A 182 2.38 7.65 3.03
C GLU A 182 3.80 7.35 3.51
N ILE A 183 4.50 8.38 3.97
CA ILE A 183 5.80 8.27 4.63
C ILE A 183 5.79 9.10 5.93
N LEU A 184 6.46 8.60 6.96
CA LEU A 184 6.66 9.29 8.24
C LEU A 184 7.89 10.21 8.18
#